data_AF-A0A438D871-F1
#
_entry.id   AF-A0A438D871-F1
#
_cell.length_a   1.000
_cell.length_b   1.000
_cell.length_c   1.000
_cell.angle_alpha   90.00
_cell.angle_beta   90.00
_cell.angle_gamma   90.00
#
_symmetry.space_group_name_H-M   'P 1'
#
loop_
_entity.id
_entity.type
_entity.pdbx_description
1 polymer ?
#
loop_
_entity_poly.entity_id
_entity_poly.type
_entity_poly.pdbx_seq_one_letter_code
_entity_poly.pdbx_strand_id
1 'polypeptide(L)'
;MACYLAMVESCLKKLDEWVIRWVSHEENGKADALAGIATTLPIKEAMMLPVYLKAAPSITLEPMCNTNQTDSGWMLNIVKYLQIGEVLGDEKQAHKLCIQATHFTLINDQLYRQSFGGPYLKCLSEPETKYVLVELHEGICGNHPGG
;
A
#
# COMPACT_ATOMS: atom_id res chain seq x y z
N MET A 1 -7.88 -10.93 -2.21
CA MET A 1 -9.16 -11.47 -1.66
C MET A 1 -9.34 -12.96 -1.95
N ALA A 2 -9.06 -13.46 -3.16
CA ALA A 2 -9.22 -14.88 -3.50
C ALA A 2 -8.54 -15.87 -2.53
N CYS A 3 -7.33 -15.57 -2.02
CA CYS A 3 -6.62 -16.44 -1.09
C CYS A 3 -7.33 -16.59 0.27
N TYR A 4 -7.91 -15.50 0.80
CA TYR A 4 -8.65 -15.56 2.07
C TYR A 4 -9.97 -16.32 1.90
N LEU A 5 -10.66 -16.13 0.77
CA LEU A 5 -11.87 -16.90 0.46
C LEU A 5 -11.56 -18.40 0.39
N ALA A 6 -10.52 -18.81 -0.32
CA ALA A 6 -10.11 -20.21 -0.41
C ALA A 6 -9.76 -20.82 0.96
N MET A 7 -9.13 -20.04 1.85
CA MET A 7 -8.89 -20.48 3.23
C MET A 7 -10.19 -20.68 4.00
N VAL A 8 -11.11 -19.72 3.93
CA VAL A 8 -12.42 -19.82 4.60
C VAL A 8 -13.17 -21.03 4.09
N GLU A 9 -13.22 -21.25 2.77
CA GLU A 9 -13.85 -22.43 2.16
C GLU A 9 -13.21 -23.75 2.62
N SER A 10 -11.88 -23.81 2.69
CA SER A 10 -11.15 -24.98 3.20
C SER A 10 -11.45 -25.27 4.67
N CYS A 11 -11.59 -24.21 5.49
CA CYS A 11 -11.98 -24.35 6.89
C CYS A 11 -13.44 -24.79 7.05
N LEU A 12 -14.36 -24.22 6.26
CA LEU A 12 -15.78 -24.57 6.31
C LEU A 12 -16.03 -26.02 5.90
N LYS A 13 -15.25 -26.58 4.96
CA LYS A 13 -15.31 -28.01 4.59
C LYS A 13 -14.99 -28.98 5.72
N LYS A 14 -14.31 -28.52 6.78
CA LYS A 14 -13.98 -29.34 7.96
C LYS A 14 -15.06 -29.31 9.02
N LEU A 15 -16.08 -28.46 8.87
CA LEU A 15 -17.21 -28.37 9.77
C LEU A 15 -18.34 -29.23 9.20
N ASP A 16 -18.96 -30.04 10.05
CA ASP A 16 -20.08 -30.91 9.66
C ASP A 16 -21.29 -30.08 9.21
N GLU A 17 -21.55 -28.96 9.90
CA GLU A 17 -22.61 -28.00 9.57
C GLU A 17 -22.16 -26.56 9.86
N TRP A 18 -22.62 -25.59 9.07
CA TRP A 18 -22.36 -24.17 9.30
C TRP A 18 -23.50 -23.29 8.75
N VAL A 19 -23.69 -22.11 9.36
CA VAL A 19 -24.65 -21.09 8.91
C VAL A 19 -24.00 -19.72 9.01
N ILE A 20 -24.10 -18.92 7.95
CA ILE A 20 -23.73 -17.51 7.97
C ILE A 20 -25.00 -16.69 8.17
N ARG A 21 -25.00 -15.85 9.21
CA ARG A 21 -26.09 -14.90 9.47
C ARG A 21 -25.56 -13.49 9.37
N TRP A 22 -26.39 -12.62 8.80
CA TRP A 22 -26.15 -11.20 8.86
C TRP A 22 -26.53 -10.71 10.26
N VAL A 23 -25.65 -9.92 10.88
CA VAL A 23 -25.82 -9.33 12.20
C VAL A 23 -25.61 -7.83 12.05
N SER A 24 -26.47 -7.03 12.68
CA SER A 24 -26.34 -5.58 12.63
C SER A 24 -25.05 -5.14 13.34
N HIS A 25 -24.53 -3.95 12.98
CA HIS A 25 -23.32 -3.43 13.62
C HIS A 25 -23.50 -3.23 15.13
N GLU A 26 -24.66 -2.75 15.56
CA GLU A 26 -25.01 -2.55 16.98
C GLU A 26 -24.91 -3.85 17.78
N GLU A 27 -25.32 -4.97 17.20
CA GLU A 27 -25.25 -6.30 17.83
C GLU A 27 -23.86 -6.94 17.74
N ASN A 28 -22.99 -6.47 16.83
CA ASN A 28 -21.63 -6.96 16.65
C ASN A 28 -20.56 -6.16 17.43
N GLY A 29 -20.97 -5.35 18.40
CA GLY A 29 -20.09 -4.41 19.11
C GLY A 29 -18.88 -5.05 19.80
N LYS A 30 -18.95 -6.34 20.19
CA LYS A 30 -17.79 -7.06 20.77
C LYS A 30 -16.68 -7.30 19.73
N ALA A 31 -17.04 -7.72 18.53
CA ALA A 31 -16.07 -7.96 17.47
C ALA A 31 -15.49 -6.63 16.97
N ASP A 32 -16.33 -5.60 16.90
CA ASP A 32 -15.91 -4.24 16.53
C ASP A 32 -14.92 -3.65 17.54
N ALA A 33 -15.19 -3.79 18.85
CA ALA A 33 -14.27 -3.37 19.90
C ALA A 33 -12.90 -4.08 19.79
N LEU A 34 -12.90 -5.39 19.49
CA LEU A 34 -11.65 -6.14 19.27
C LEU A 34 -10.89 -5.67 18.03
N ALA A 35 -11.60 -5.38 16.94
CA ALA A 35 -10.99 -4.81 15.73
C ALA A 35 -10.39 -3.42 16.01
N GLY A 36 -11.12 -2.58 16.74
CA GLY A 36 -10.65 -1.28 17.22
C GLY A 36 -9.35 -1.41 18.03
N ILE A 37 -9.36 -2.26 19.06
CA ILE A 37 -8.19 -2.59 19.89
C ILE A 37 -6.98 -3.00 19.03
N ALA A 38 -7.17 -3.88 18.05
CA ALA A 38 -6.09 -4.33 17.16
C ALA A 38 -5.54 -3.22 16.26
N THR A 39 -6.35 -2.23 15.90
CA THR A 39 -5.93 -1.08 15.08
C THR A 39 -5.31 0.06 15.88
N THR A 40 -5.71 0.27 17.14
CA THR A 40 -5.31 1.43 17.94
C THR A 40 -4.17 1.17 18.91
N LEU A 41 -3.92 -0.09 19.31
CA LEU A 41 -2.86 -0.40 20.27
C LEU A 41 -1.48 -0.45 19.59
N PRO A 42 -0.52 0.39 20.00
CA PRO A 42 0.86 0.21 19.61
C PRO A 42 1.39 -1.09 20.24
N ILE A 43 1.93 -1.99 19.41
CA ILE A 43 2.42 -3.34 19.78
C ILE A 43 3.75 -3.25 20.57
N LYS A 44 3.82 -2.45 21.63
CA LYS A 44 5.05 -2.27 22.43
C LYS A 44 4.90 -2.52 23.93
N GLU A 45 3.69 -2.60 24.47
CA GLU A 45 3.50 -2.84 25.90
C GLU A 45 2.59 -4.03 26.15
N ALA A 46 3.10 -4.97 26.95
CA ALA A 46 2.43 -6.18 27.34
C ALA A 46 1.18 -5.84 28.17
N MET A 47 0.03 -5.72 27.52
CA MET A 47 -1.26 -5.79 28.20
C MET A 47 -1.48 -7.22 28.69
N MET A 48 -1.90 -7.35 29.95
CA MET A 48 -2.35 -8.59 30.61
C MET A 48 -3.67 -9.12 30.02
N LEU A 49 -3.81 -9.09 28.70
CA LEU A 49 -4.93 -9.68 27.97
C LEU A 49 -4.33 -10.87 27.20
N PRO A 50 -4.70 -12.13 27.51
CA PRO A 50 -4.23 -13.28 26.75
C PRO A 50 -4.93 -13.29 25.39
N VAL A 51 -4.49 -12.40 24.50
CA VAL A 51 -4.91 -12.34 23.11
C VAL A 51 -3.87 -13.07 22.29
N TYR A 52 -4.29 -14.07 21.54
CA TYR A 52 -3.43 -14.71 20.57
C TYR A 52 -3.20 -13.74 19.41
N LEU A 53 -2.06 -13.05 19.42
CA LEU A 53 -1.66 -12.15 18.35
C LEU A 53 -0.95 -12.95 17.26
N LYS A 54 -1.59 -13.05 16.08
CA LYS A 54 -0.94 -13.59 14.89
C LYS A 54 -0.23 -12.47 14.14
N ALA A 55 1.06 -12.27 14.44
CA ALA A 55 1.86 -11.17 13.89
C ALA A 55 2.11 -11.26 12.37
N ALA A 56 2.04 -12.47 11.79
CA ALA A 56 2.21 -12.70 10.36
C ALA A 56 0.88 -13.09 9.69
N PRO A 57 0.61 -12.64 8.45
CA PRO A 57 -0.62 -12.97 7.74
C PRO A 57 -0.79 -14.49 7.59
N SER A 58 -2.02 -14.97 7.75
CA SER A 58 -2.36 -16.40 7.62
C SER A 58 -2.28 -16.93 6.19
N ILE A 59 -2.23 -16.03 5.22
CA ILE A 59 -1.99 -16.36 3.81
C ILE A 59 -0.51 -16.15 3.50
N THR A 60 0.03 -16.97 2.62
CA THR A 60 1.19 -16.56 1.84
C THR A 60 0.75 -15.34 1.04
N LEU A 61 1.22 -14.15 1.44
CA LEU A 61 1.25 -13.04 0.52
C LEU A 61 2.25 -13.45 -0.57
N GLU A 62 1.76 -14.15 -1.60
CA GLU A 62 2.26 -13.89 -2.94
C GLU A 62 2.26 -12.37 -3.05
N PRO A 63 3.40 -11.71 -3.27
CA PRO A 63 3.44 -10.27 -3.30
C PRO A 63 2.52 -9.83 -4.44
N MET A 64 1.27 -9.47 -4.11
CA MET A 64 0.40 -8.63 -4.93
C MET A 64 0.87 -7.18 -4.80
N CYS A 65 2.18 -7.01 -4.87
CA CYS A 65 2.83 -5.95 -5.61
C CYS A 65 3.85 -6.70 -6.43
N ASN A 66 3.70 -6.70 -7.74
CA ASN A 66 4.84 -6.93 -8.62
C ASN A 66 5.79 -5.75 -8.45
N THR A 67 6.43 -5.61 -7.29
CA THR A 67 7.73 -4.95 -7.14
C THR A 67 8.80 -6.02 -7.32
N ASN A 68 8.64 -6.85 -8.34
CA ASN A 68 9.75 -7.54 -8.96
C ASN A 68 10.47 -6.51 -9.83
N GLN A 69 11.21 -5.61 -9.20
CA GLN A 69 12.50 -5.13 -9.67
C GLN A 69 12.97 -4.02 -8.75
N THR A 70 14.07 -4.32 -8.06
CA THR A 70 15.18 -3.42 -7.82
C THR A 70 15.17 -2.20 -8.73
N ASP A 71 15.27 -1.02 -8.13
CA ASP A 71 15.57 0.26 -8.78
C ASP A 71 14.59 0.73 -9.84
N SER A 72 13.69 1.66 -9.46
CA SER A 72 13.21 2.75 -10.33
C SER A 72 12.56 2.39 -11.68
N GLY A 73 12.36 1.10 -12.00
CA GLY A 73 12.05 0.65 -13.37
C GLY A 73 10.70 1.14 -13.86
N TRP A 74 9.72 1.25 -12.96
CA TRP A 74 8.43 1.81 -13.30
C TRP A 74 8.50 3.33 -13.59
N MET A 75 9.30 4.09 -12.84
CA MET A 75 9.52 5.52 -13.10
C MET A 75 10.24 5.69 -14.44
N LEU A 76 11.28 4.90 -14.69
CA LEU A 76 12.05 4.96 -15.93
C LEU A 76 11.18 4.70 -17.16
N ASN A 77 10.27 3.72 -17.09
CA ASN A 77 9.37 3.42 -18.20
C ASN A 77 8.40 4.58 -18.48
N ILE A 78 7.87 5.24 -17.44
CA ILE A 78 7.00 6.41 -17.60
C ILE A 78 7.79 7.60 -18.14
N VAL A 79 9.00 7.86 -17.63
CA VAL A 79 9.87 8.95 -18.10
C VAL A 79 10.23 8.75 -19.57
N LYS A 80 10.65 7.54 -19.96
CA LYS A 80 10.95 7.21 -21.37
C LYS A 80 9.73 7.40 -22.27
N TYR A 81 8.56 6.96 -21.82
CA TYR A 81 7.32 7.16 -22.56
C TYR A 81 6.99 8.65 -22.74
N LEU A 82 7.13 9.46 -21.68
CA LEU A 82 6.85 10.91 -21.74
C LEU A 82 7.90 11.70 -22.54
N GLN A 83 9.16 11.27 -22.57
CA GLN A 83 10.25 11.96 -23.29
C GLN A 83 10.35 11.55 -24.77
N ILE A 84 10.29 10.26 -25.06
CA ILE A 84 10.64 9.68 -26.36
C ILE A 84 9.38 9.19 -27.10
N GLY A 85 8.26 8.99 -26.39
CA GLY A 85 7.08 8.32 -26.93
C GLY A 85 7.30 6.82 -27.15
N GLU A 86 8.42 6.28 -26.67
CA GLU A 86 8.75 4.86 -26.81
C GLU A 86 7.85 4.01 -25.93
N VAL A 87 7.27 2.98 -26.55
CA VAL A 87 6.49 1.97 -25.86
C VAL A 87 7.22 0.64 -25.99
N LEU A 88 7.80 0.18 -24.88
CA LEU A 88 8.44 -1.13 -24.80
C LEU A 88 7.38 -2.18 -24.46
N GLY A 89 7.08 -3.08 -25.41
CA GLY A 89 6.29 -4.29 -25.16
C GLY A 89 5.07 -4.50 -26.06
N ASP A 90 4.29 -5.53 -25.71
CA ASP A 90 3.02 -5.90 -26.36
C ASP A 90 1.97 -4.78 -26.27
N GLU A 91 0.98 -4.78 -27.17
CA GLU A 91 -0.08 -3.76 -27.29
C GLU A 91 -0.85 -3.58 -25.96
N LYS A 92 -1.03 -4.66 -25.20
CA LYS A 92 -1.66 -4.59 -23.87
C LYS A 92 -0.80 -3.87 -22.83
N GLN A 93 0.52 -4.07 -22.87
CA GLN A 93 1.45 -3.40 -21.97
C GLN A 93 1.58 -1.92 -22.34
N ALA A 94 1.58 -1.64 -23.63
CA ALA A 94 1.54 -0.30 -24.20
C ALA A 94 0.34 0.51 -23.71
N HIS A 95 -0.84 -0.09 -23.84
CA HIS A 95 -2.08 0.54 -23.41
C HIS A 95 -2.10 0.80 -21.89
N LYS A 96 -1.62 -0.17 -21.11
CA LYS A 96 -1.50 -0.01 -19.65
C LYS A 96 -0.54 1.13 -19.29
N LEU A 97 0.61 1.21 -19.94
CA LEU A 97 1.60 2.27 -19.70
C LEU A 97 1.03 3.64 -20.07
N CYS A 98 0.31 3.75 -21.19
CA CYS A 98 -0.37 4.99 -21.61
C CYS A 98 -1.37 5.46 -20.53
N ILE A 99 -2.27 4.57 -20.08
CA ILE A 99 -3.22 4.89 -19.00
C ILE A 99 -2.47 5.34 -17.74
N GLN A 100 -1.42 4.63 -17.35
CA GLN A 100 -0.62 5.00 -16.18
C GLN A 100 0.02 6.38 -16.34
N ALA A 101 0.62 6.66 -17.50
CA ALA A 101 1.32 7.90 -17.79
C ALA A 101 0.40 9.13 -17.78
N THR A 102 -0.91 8.98 -18.02
CA THR A 102 -1.87 10.11 -17.94
C THR A 102 -1.89 10.80 -16.57
N HIS A 103 -1.47 10.11 -15.51
CA HIS A 103 -1.44 10.64 -14.15
C HIS A 103 -0.10 11.33 -13.81
N PHE A 104 0.84 11.40 -14.75
CA PHE A 104 2.18 11.92 -14.52
C PHE A 104 2.55 13.01 -15.53
N THR A 105 3.48 13.86 -15.13
CA THR A 105 4.07 14.88 -15.99
C THR A 105 5.55 15.07 -15.66
N LEU A 106 6.31 15.55 -16.63
CA LEU A 106 7.69 15.98 -16.42
C LEU A 106 7.73 17.50 -16.23
N ILE A 107 8.36 17.94 -15.14
CA ILE A 107 8.63 19.36 -14.87
C ILE A 107 10.10 19.44 -14.51
N ASN A 108 10.88 20.21 -15.30
CA ASN A 108 12.34 20.30 -15.14
C ASN A 108 13.03 18.92 -15.08
N ASP A 109 12.67 18.03 -16.00
CA ASP A 109 13.17 16.64 -16.09
C ASP A 109 12.92 15.76 -14.85
N GLN A 110 12.07 16.22 -13.94
CA GLN A 110 11.65 15.46 -12.76
C GLN A 110 10.22 14.96 -12.96
N LEU A 111 9.97 13.73 -12.52
CA LEU A 111 8.66 13.09 -12.63
C LEU A 111 7.76 13.57 -11.49
N TYR A 112 6.58 14.07 -11.85
CA TYR A 112 5.54 14.47 -10.91
C TYR A 112 4.26 13.68 -11.16
N ARG A 113 3.57 13.32 -10.08
CA ARG A 113 2.24 12.74 -10.11
C ARG A 113 1.19 13.82 -9.89
N GLN A 114 0.18 13.84 -10.74
CA GLN A 114 -0.99 14.71 -10.56
C GLN A 114 -1.81 14.20 -9.36
N SER A 115 -2.02 15.06 -8.37
CA SER A 115 -2.95 14.77 -7.28
C SER A 115 -4.37 15.14 -7.69
N PHE A 116 -5.36 14.46 -7.12
CA PHE A 116 -6.76 14.75 -7.39
C PHE A 116 -7.14 16.08 -6.72
N GLY A 117 -7.13 17.17 -7.49
CA GLY A 117 -7.51 18.51 -7.02
C GLY A 117 -6.47 19.25 -6.16
N GLY A 118 -5.22 18.77 -6.12
CA GLY A 118 -4.14 19.38 -5.33
C GLY A 118 -2.89 19.71 -6.16
N PRO A 119 -1.76 20.07 -5.51
CA PRO A 119 -0.50 20.34 -6.18
C PRO A 119 0.14 19.07 -6.77
N TYR A 120 1.07 19.25 -7.70
CA TYR A 120 1.88 18.16 -8.23
C TYR A 120 2.79 17.57 -7.14
N LEU A 121 2.79 16.24 -7.01
CA LEU A 121 3.61 15.51 -6.04
C LEU A 121 4.86 14.99 -6.72
N LYS A 122 6.04 15.36 -6.22
CA LYS A 122 7.32 14.89 -6.76
C LYS A 122 7.46 13.37 -6.53
N CYS A 123 7.75 12.62 -7.58
CA CYS A 123 8.11 11.22 -7.47
C CYS A 123 9.57 11.11 -7.05
N LEU A 124 9.82 10.29 -6.04
CA LEU A 124 11.16 10.04 -5.50
C LEU A 124 11.60 8.64 -5.91
N SER A 125 12.85 8.54 -6.35
CA SER A 125 13.54 7.25 -6.47
C SER A 125 13.74 6.62 -5.09
N GLU A 126 14.07 5.33 -5.05
CA GLU A 126 14.39 4.63 -3.80
C GLU A 126 15.47 5.33 -2.95
N PRO A 127 16.62 5.77 -3.50
CA PRO A 127 17.62 6.50 -2.72
C PRO A 127 17.13 7.86 -2.22
N GLU A 128 16.40 8.63 -3.03
CA GLU A 128 15.83 9.91 -2.62
C GLU A 128 14.79 9.74 -1.51
N THR A 129 13.96 8.70 -1.61
CA THR A 129 12.97 8.36 -0.57
C THR A 129 13.66 8.05 0.74
N LYS A 130 14.72 7.24 0.71
CA LYS A 130 15.50 6.91 1.90
C LYS A 130 16.13 8.15 2.52
N TYR A 131 16.69 9.04 1.70
CA TYR A 131 17.24 10.31 2.16
C TYR A 131 16.19 11.18 2.87
N VAL A 132 15.04 11.41 2.23
CA VAL A 132 13.95 12.22 2.79
C VAL A 132 13.41 11.63 4.09
N LEU A 133 13.27 10.30 4.17
CA LEU A 133 12.81 9.63 5.39
C LEU A 133 13.82 9.78 6.54
N VAL A 134 15.13 9.69 6.25
CA VAL A 134 16.19 9.91 7.23
C VAL A 134 16.18 11.36 7.69
N GLU A 135 16.12 12.32 6.78
CA GLU A 135 16.10 13.76 7.11
C GLU A 135 14.87 14.12 7.98
N LEU A 136 13.70 13.55 7.68
CA LEU A 136 12.48 13.76 8.45
C LEU A 136 12.57 13.15 9.87
N HIS A 137 13.21 12.00 10.02
CA HIS A 137 13.33 11.30 11.31
C HIS A 137 14.50 11.79 12.17
N GLU A 138 15.62 12.19 11.56
CA GLU A 138 16.83 12.62 12.25
C GLU A 138 16.88 14.14 12.47
N GLY A 139 16.02 14.89 11.78
CA GLY A 139 15.58 16.23 12.19
C GLY A 139 16.69 17.19 12.59
N ILE A 140 17.47 17.68 11.63
CA ILE A 140 17.86 19.10 11.70
C ILE A 140 16.66 19.89 11.18
N CYS A 141 15.59 19.92 11.98
CA CYS A 141 14.53 20.90 11.80
C CYS A 141 15.12 22.24 12.24
N GLY A 142 15.84 22.89 11.32
CA GLY A 142 16.38 24.22 11.53
C GLY A 142 15.24 25.17 11.91
N ASN A 143 15.40 25.81 13.07
CA ASN A 143 14.57 26.86 13.63
C ASN A 143 13.66 27.57 12.60
N HIS A 144 12.38 27.24 12.59
CA HIS A 144 11.36 28.19 12.13
C HIS A 144 11.00 29.07 13.34
N PRO A 145 11.42 30.35 13.39
CA PRO A 145 10.79 31.30 14.28
C PRO A 145 9.34 31.43 13.80
N GLY A 146 8.39 31.00 14.65
CA GLY A 146 6.98 31.24 14.42
C GLY A 146 6.74 32.75 14.31
N GLY A 147 6.22 33.16 13.15
CA GLY A 147 5.56 34.46 12.98
C GLY A 147 4.09 34.35 13.34
#